data_AF-A0A6G6GN13-F1
#
_entry.id   AF-A0A6G6GN13-F1
#
_cell.length_a   1.000
_cell.length_b   1.000
_cell.length_c   1.000
_cell.angle_alpha   90.00
_cell.angle_beta   90.00
_cell.angle_gamma   90.00
#
_symmetry.space_group_name_H-M   'P 1'
#
loop_
_entity.id
_entity.type
_entity.pdbx_description
1 polymer ?
#
loop_
_entity_poly.entity_id
_entity_poly.type
_entity_poly.pdbx_seq_one_letter_code
_entity_poly.pdbx_strand_id
1 'polypeptide(L)'
;MQRNFQFLAILLLALVLVFGVHIFVLNVQEYPLFDNKIIRSYAVNFVLAGVILFFVERNMKDGSAKGGFIFFAGSLLKFLVFFIVFYPSYTADGKMETIEFTTFFVPYALCLILEVYHLGKQLNNQSFSEENNSDKPTTISEKKKN
;
A
#
# COMPACT_ATOMS: atom_id res chain seq x y z
N MET A 1 -9.51 6.72 10.83
CA MET A 1 -8.91 7.97 10.34
C MET A 1 -7.56 8.26 10.98
N GLN A 2 -7.44 8.47 12.31
CA GLN A 2 -6.13 8.78 12.95
C GLN A 2 -5.04 7.71 12.72
N ARG A 3 -5.37 6.40 12.85
CA ARG A 3 -4.44 5.29 12.60
C ARG A 3 -3.87 5.25 11.17
N ASN A 4 -4.60 5.80 10.22
CA ASN A 4 -4.31 5.66 8.79
C ASN A 4 -3.41 6.81 8.36
N PHE A 5 -3.64 7.99 8.93
CA PHE A 5 -2.73 9.11 8.81
C PHE A 5 -1.36 8.81 9.43
N GLN A 6 -1.34 8.18 10.62
CA GLN A 6 -0.11 7.69 11.23
C GLN A 6 0.60 6.68 10.34
N PHE A 7 -0.13 5.73 9.76
CA PHE A 7 0.44 4.78 8.81
C PHE A 7 1.01 5.46 7.56
N LEU A 8 0.30 6.41 6.96
CA LEU A 8 0.79 7.15 5.79
C LEU A 8 2.04 7.98 6.12
N ALA A 9 2.15 8.53 7.33
CA ALA A 9 3.36 9.21 7.78
C ALA A 9 4.55 8.24 7.93
N ILE A 10 4.31 7.05 8.50
CA ILE A 10 5.33 5.99 8.61
C ILE A 10 5.74 5.51 7.21
N LEU A 11 4.77 5.32 6.30
CA LEU A 11 4.99 4.93 4.92
C LEU A 11 5.84 5.96 4.18
N LEU A 12 5.52 7.26 4.36
CA LEU A 12 6.29 8.35 3.79
C LEU A 12 7.73 8.37 4.34
N LEU A 13 7.90 8.20 5.64
CA LEU A 13 9.21 8.14 6.27
C LEU A 13 10.03 6.94 5.75
N ALA A 14 9.42 5.77 5.63
CA ALA A 14 10.06 4.58 5.06
C ALA A 14 10.46 4.81 3.60
N LEU A 15 9.61 5.44 2.79
CA LEU A 15 9.94 5.80 1.42
C LEU A 15 11.09 6.80 1.33
N VAL A 16 11.14 7.81 2.21
CA VAL A 16 12.26 8.77 2.24
C VAL A 16 13.57 8.07 2.61
N LEU A 17 13.55 7.17 3.58
CA LEU A 17 14.73 6.38 3.96
C LEU A 17 15.21 5.49 2.81
N VAL A 18 14.30 4.75 2.18
CA VAL A 18 14.63 3.88 1.05
C VAL A 18 15.06 4.69 -0.17
N PHE A 19 14.46 5.85 -0.42
CA PHE A 19 14.89 6.79 -1.45
C PHE A 19 16.33 7.25 -1.21
N GLY A 20 16.68 7.63 0.03
CA GLY A 20 18.04 8.00 0.40
C GLY A 20 19.05 6.87 0.14
N VAL A 21 18.72 5.64 0.52
CA VAL A 21 19.56 4.45 0.22
C VAL A 21 19.67 4.22 -1.30
N HIS A 22 18.57 4.36 -2.04
CA HIS A 22 18.54 4.16 -3.48
C HIS A 22 19.46 5.18 -4.18
N ILE A 23 19.36 6.46 -3.83
CA ILE A 23 20.24 7.53 -4.33
C ILE A 23 21.71 7.28 -3.96
N PHE A 24 21.97 6.83 -2.73
CA PHE A 24 23.32 6.49 -2.30
C PHE A 24 23.92 5.35 -3.13
N VAL A 25 23.15 4.29 -3.40
CA VAL A 25 23.58 3.20 -4.28
C VAL A 25 23.87 3.70 -5.70
N LEU A 26 23.00 4.55 -6.27
CA LEU A 26 23.25 5.15 -7.58
C LEU A 26 24.56 5.96 -7.58
N ASN A 27 24.82 6.73 -6.51
CA ASN A 27 26.03 7.54 -6.39
C ASN A 27 27.31 6.68 -6.37
N VAL A 28 27.31 5.57 -5.63
CA VAL A 28 28.46 4.65 -5.56
C VAL A 28 28.72 3.94 -6.89
N GLN A 29 27.67 3.72 -7.69
CA GLN A 29 27.75 3.08 -9.01
C GLN A 29 27.95 4.09 -10.16
N GLU A 30 28.15 5.38 -9.85
CA GLU A 30 28.29 6.48 -10.81
C GLU A 30 27.13 6.64 -11.80
N TYR A 31 25.93 6.14 -11.45
CA TYR A 31 24.71 6.36 -12.23
C TYR A 31 24.12 7.76 -11.98
N PRO A 32 23.44 8.34 -12.97
CA PRO A 32 22.79 9.64 -12.80
C PRO A 32 21.66 9.59 -11.76
N LEU A 33 21.81 10.40 -10.71
CA LEU A 33 21.02 10.32 -9.45
C LEU A 33 19.51 10.53 -9.63
N PHE A 34 19.11 11.40 -10.56
CA PHE A 34 17.71 11.80 -10.76
C PHE A 34 17.13 11.32 -12.08
N ASP A 35 17.84 10.41 -12.75
CA ASP A 35 17.36 9.84 -13.99
C ASP A 35 16.27 8.79 -13.74
N ASN A 36 15.77 8.18 -14.82
CA ASN A 36 14.80 7.09 -14.78
C ASN A 36 13.52 7.46 -14.04
N LYS A 37 13.19 8.75 -13.96
CA LYS A 37 11.97 9.26 -13.32
C LYS A 37 11.83 8.80 -11.86
N ILE A 38 12.93 8.63 -11.13
CA ILE A 38 12.94 8.12 -9.74
C ILE A 38 12.00 8.89 -8.81
N ILE A 39 12.02 10.23 -8.85
CA ILE A 39 11.13 11.08 -8.04
C ILE A 39 9.65 10.78 -8.36
N ARG A 40 9.33 10.66 -9.66
CA ARG A 40 7.96 10.36 -10.11
C ARG A 40 7.52 8.96 -9.69
N SER A 41 8.41 7.98 -9.76
CA SER A 41 8.14 6.61 -9.30
C SER A 41 7.74 6.59 -7.82
N TYR A 42 8.53 7.21 -6.94
CA TYR A 42 8.23 7.25 -5.50
C TYR A 42 6.93 8.03 -5.21
N ALA A 43 6.72 9.17 -5.88
CA ALA A 43 5.51 9.95 -5.72
C ALA A 43 4.25 9.19 -6.16
N VAL A 44 4.28 8.56 -7.33
CA VAL A 44 3.16 7.75 -7.85
C VAL A 44 2.86 6.58 -6.92
N ASN A 45 3.88 5.85 -6.46
CA ASN A 45 3.69 4.72 -5.55
C ASN A 45 3.09 5.15 -4.21
N PHE A 46 3.50 6.30 -3.66
CA PHE A 46 2.92 6.85 -2.43
C PHE A 46 1.46 7.28 -2.63
N VAL A 47 1.16 8.02 -3.71
CA VAL A 47 -0.19 8.50 -4.01
C VAL A 47 -1.14 7.33 -4.24
N LEU A 48 -0.74 6.35 -5.06
CA LEU A 48 -1.56 5.16 -5.31
C LEU A 48 -1.77 4.35 -4.02
N ALA A 49 -0.77 4.29 -3.13
CA ALA A 49 -0.93 3.62 -1.84
C ALA A 49 -1.99 4.31 -0.97
N GLY A 50 -1.92 5.64 -0.86
CA GLY A 50 -2.96 6.42 -0.17
C GLY A 50 -4.35 6.22 -0.76
N VAL A 51 -4.46 6.23 -2.09
CA VAL A 51 -5.74 6.03 -2.80
C VAL A 51 -6.30 4.63 -2.52
N ILE A 52 -5.50 3.58 -2.66
CA ILE A 52 -5.96 2.21 -2.40
C ILE A 52 -6.37 2.05 -0.95
N LEU A 53 -5.55 2.50 0.00
CA LEU A 53 -5.88 2.43 1.41
C LEU A 53 -7.23 3.11 1.70
N PHE A 54 -7.47 4.30 1.14
CA PHE A 54 -8.74 5.00 1.28
C PHE A 54 -9.94 4.19 0.75
N PHE A 55 -9.81 3.60 -0.45
CA PHE A 55 -10.87 2.78 -1.03
C PHE A 55 -11.10 1.49 -0.22
N VAL A 56 -10.04 0.83 0.21
CA VAL A 56 -10.12 -0.40 1.02
C VAL A 56 -10.88 -0.13 2.32
N GLU A 57 -10.52 0.92 3.06
CA GLU A 57 -11.14 1.22 4.34
C GLU A 57 -12.61 1.61 4.23
N ARG A 58 -12.99 2.29 3.15
CA ARG A 58 -14.39 2.61 2.90
C ARG A 58 -15.23 1.35 2.71
N ASN A 59 -14.66 0.33 2.08
CA ASN A 59 -15.35 -0.93 1.76
C ASN A 59 -15.15 -2.04 2.82
N MET A 60 -14.16 -1.91 3.72
CA MET A 60 -13.99 -2.82 4.85
C MET A 60 -15.13 -2.74 5.88
N LYS A 61 -15.84 -1.61 5.95
CA LYS A 61 -17.01 -1.44 6.83
C LYS A 61 -18.16 -2.38 6.47
N ASP A 62 -18.24 -2.80 5.22
CA ASP A 62 -19.33 -3.61 4.67
C ASP A 62 -18.93 -5.09 4.46
N GLY A 63 -17.77 -5.50 5.00
CA GLY A 63 -17.23 -6.87 4.96
C GLY A 63 -15.73 -6.95 4.65
N SER A 64 -15.00 -7.68 5.48
CA SER A 64 -13.54 -7.88 5.42
C SER A 64 -13.05 -8.42 4.06
N ALA A 65 -13.81 -9.33 3.43
CA ALA A 65 -13.45 -9.94 2.14
C ALA A 65 -13.48 -8.94 0.96
N LYS A 66 -14.43 -7.99 0.96
CA LYS A 66 -14.52 -6.97 -0.10
C LYS A 66 -13.34 -6.02 -0.06
N GLY A 67 -12.93 -5.60 1.13
CA GLY A 67 -11.74 -4.77 1.34
C GLY A 67 -10.46 -5.44 0.83
N GLY A 68 -10.28 -6.73 1.15
CA GLY A 68 -9.17 -7.53 0.64
C GLY A 68 -9.14 -7.61 -0.89
N PHE A 69 -10.28 -7.85 -1.52
CA PHE A 69 -10.37 -7.90 -2.99
C PHE A 69 -9.99 -6.57 -3.65
N ILE A 70 -10.47 -5.44 -3.10
CA ILE A 70 -10.13 -4.10 -3.59
C ILE A 70 -8.64 -3.82 -3.41
N PHE A 71 -8.04 -4.25 -2.30
CA PHE A 71 -6.60 -4.10 -2.07
C PHE A 71 -5.79 -4.86 -3.12
N PHE A 72 -6.14 -6.12 -3.39
CA PHE A 72 -5.49 -6.94 -4.40
C PHE A 72 -5.65 -6.35 -5.81
N ALA A 73 -6.87 -6.01 -6.20
CA ALA A 73 -7.16 -5.41 -7.50
C ALA A 73 -6.46 -4.07 -7.69
N GLY A 74 -6.47 -3.21 -6.66
CA GLY A 74 -5.78 -1.93 -6.69
C GLY A 74 -4.26 -2.10 -6.80
N SER A 75 -3.67 -3.05 -6.06
CA SER A 75 -2.23 -3.30 -6.10
C SER A 75 -1.79 -3.85 -7.44
N LEU A 76 -2.61 -4.71 -8.06
CA LEU A 76 -2.43 -5.14 -9.44
C LEU A 76 -2.55 -3.97 -10.42
N LEU A 77 -3.47 -3.03 -10.18
CA LEU A 77 -3.57 -1.81 -10.97
C LEU A 77 -2.32 -0.94 -10.83
N LYS A 78 -1.72 -0.80 -9.63
CA LYS A 78 -0.43 -0.12 -9.46
C LYS A 78 0.66 -0.75 -10.35
N PHE A 79 0.70 -2.08 -10.38
CA PHE A 79 1.59 -2.82 -11.25
C PHE A 79 1.30 -2.55 -12.74
N LEU A 80 0.04 -2.47 -13.16
CA LEU A 80 -0.31 -2.11 -14.54
C LEU A 80 0.04 -0.66 -14.90
N VAL A 81 -0.04 0.27 -13.95
CA VAL A 81 0.38 1.67 -14.14
C VAL A 81 1.84 1.77 -14.56
N PHE A 82 2.70 0.85 -14.11
CA PHE A 82 4.07 0.73 -14.63
C PHE A 82 4.09 0.56 -16.15
N PHE A 83 3.34 -0.41 -16.68
CA PHE A 83 3.33 -0.73 -18.11
C PHE A 83 2.77 0.41 -18.97
N ILE A 84 1.87 1.21 -18.43
CA ILE A 84 1.23 2.29 -19.18
C ILE A 84 2.06 3.58 -19.12
N VAL A 85 2.61 3.92 -17.95
CA VAL A 85 3.21 5.24 -17.70
C VAL A 85 4.74 5.23 -17.75
N PHE A 86 5.37 4.14 -17.30
CA PHE A 86 6.82 4.06 -17.12
C PHE A 86 7.48 3.21 -18.20
N TYR A 87 6.93 2.04 -18.51
CA TYR A 87 7.46 1.09 -19.48
C TYR A 87 7.74 1.72 -20.87
N PRO A 88 6.84 2.52 -21.48
CA PRO A 88 7.13 3.14 -22.79
C PRO A 88 8.33 4.08 -22.76
N SER A 89 8.61 4.68 -21.60
CA SER A 89 9.74 5.57 -21.40
C SER A 89 11.04 4.80 -21.18
N TYR A 90 10.97 3.65 -20.50
CA TYR A 90 12.12 2.79 -20.18
C TYR A 90 12.49 1.83 -21.31
N THR A 91 11.68 1.75 -22.37
CA THR A 91 12.00 0.98 -23.58
C THR A 91 12.26 1.88 -24.78
N ALA A 92 12.49 3.18 -24.56
CA ALA A 92 12.67 4.15 -25.64
C ALA A 92 13.96 3.92 -26.44
N ASP A 93 14.97 3.33 -25.81
CA ASP A 93 16.25 2.91 -26.38
C ASP A 93 16.26 1.45 -26.87
N GLY A 94 15.11 0.77 -26.80
CA GLY A 94 14.91 -0.61 -27.25
C GLY A 94 15.25 -1.68 -26.21
N LYS A 95 15.73 -1.34 -25.01
CA LYS A 95 16.00 -2.31 -23.93
C LYS A 95 15.80 -1.68 -22.55
N MET A 96 14.92 -2.27 -21.75
CA MET A 96 14.78 -1.89 -20.34
C MET A 96 16.00 -2.36 -19.54
N GLU A 97 16.63 -1.43 -18.82
CA GLU A 97 17.70 -1.73 -17.88
C GLU A 97 17.16 -2.16 -16.51
N THR A 98 17.96 -2.96 -15.79
CA THR A 98 17.61 -3.39 -14.42
C THR A 98 17.46 -2.21 -13.46
N ILE A 99 18.21 -1.12 -13.68
CA ILE A 99 18.13 0.10 -12.86
C ILE A 99 16.79 0.82 -13.03
N GLU A 100 16.24 0.85 -14.25
CA GLU A 100 14.94 1.46 -14.55
C GLU A 100 13.80 0.65 -13.92
N PHE A 101 13.88 -0.67 -14.03
CA PHE A 101 12.94 -1.57 -13.39
C PHE A 101 12.95 -1.39 -11.87
N THR A 102 14.13 -1.46 -11.23
CA THR A 102 14.25 -1.33 -9.78
C THR A 102 13.83 0.05 -9.29
N THR A 103 14.05 1.11 -10.08
CA THR A 103 13.56 2.47 -9.80
C THR A 103 12.04 2.53 -9.58
N PHE A 104 11.27 1.73 -10.31
CA PHE A 104 9.82 1.61 -10.09
C PHE A 104 9.45 0.57 -9.02
N PHE A 105 10.08 -0.61 -9.08
CA PHE A 105 9.64 -1.75 -8.30
C PHE A 105 10.06 -1.73 -6.83
N VAL A 106 11.16 -1.06 -6.48
CA VAL A 106 11.60 -0.88 -5.09
C VAL A 106 10.56 -0.11 -4.26
N PRO A 107 10.15 1.12 -4.62
CA PRO A 107 9.12 1.83 -3.86
C PRO A 107 7.76 1.12 -3.91
N TYR A 108 7.42 0.47 -5.02
CA TYR A 108 6.20 -0.35 -5.14
C TYR A 108 6.17 -1.47 -4.09
N ALA A 109 7.22 -2.29 -4.03
CA ALA A 109 7.30 -3.43 -3.12
C ALA A 109 7.26 -2.98 -1.66
N LEU A 110 7.97 -1.90 -1.32
CA LEU A 110 7.95 -1.31 0.01
C LEU A 110 6.53 -0.89 0.42
N CYS A 111 5.83 -0.15 -0.44
CA CYS A 111 4.45 0.26 -0.18
C CYS A 111 3.54 -0.94 0.03
N LEU A 112 3.61 -1.91 -0.88
CA LEU A 112 2.75 -3.08 -0.87
C LEU A 112 2.94 -3.91 0.41
N ILE A 113 4.19 -4.18 0.81
CA ILE A 113 4.48 -4.95 2.02
C ILE A 113 3.92 -4.25 3.26
N LEU A 114 4.13 -2.94 3.39
CA LEU A 114 3.65 -2.16 4.53
C LEU A 114 2.11 -2.07 4.54
N GLU A 115 1.47 -1.91 3.38
CA GLU A 115 0.01 -1.91 3.25
C GLU A 115 -0.59 -3.26 3.64
N VAL A 116 -0.02 -4.38 3.15
CA VAL A 116 -0.45 -5.74 3.53
C VAL A 116 -0.34 -5.93 5.04
N TYR A 117 0.77 -5.52 5.65
CA TYR A 117 0.95 -5.64 7.09
C TYR A 117 -0.09 -4.81 7.87
N HIS A 118 -0.30 -3.56 7.47
CA HIS A 118 -1.25 -2.67 8.13
C HIS A 118 -2.70 -3.17 8.01
N LEU A 119 -3.12 -3.53 6.79
CA LEU A 119 -4.47 -4.02 6.52
C LEU A 119 -4.69 -5.39 7.14
N GLY A 120 -3.72 -6.30 7.08
CA GLY A 120 -3.78 -7.60 7.75
C GLY A 120 -3.99 -7.46 9.26
N LYS A 121 -3.26 -6.53 9.89
CA LYS A 121 -3.44 -6.21 11.31
C LYS A 121 -4.82 -5.59 11.60
N GLN A 122 -5.34 -4.73 10.72
CA GLN A 122 -6.68 -4.16 10.86
C GLN A 122 -7.77 -5.25 10.77
N LEU A 123 -7.67 -6.14 9.77
CA LEU A 123 -8.62 -7.23 9.54
C LEU A 123 -8.64 -8.22 10.72
N ASN A 124 -7.47 -8.62 11.22
CA ASN A 124 -7.37 -9.56 12.35
C ASN A 124 -7.96 -9.00 13.66
N ASN A 125 -7.85 -7.68 13.88
CA ASN A 125 -8.47 -7.03 15.03
C ASN A 125 -10.00 -6.95 14.90
N GLN A 126 -10.55 -6.92 13.68
CA GLN A 126 -12.00 -6.89 13.46
C GLN A 126 -12.62 -8.27 13.72
N SER A 127 -12.02 -9.35 13.20
CA SER A 127 -12.53 -10.71 13.41
C SER A 127 -12.60 -11.08 14.90
N PHE A 128 -11.57 -10.73 15.69
CA PHE A 128 -11.55 -10.97 17.14
C PHE A 128 -12.60 -10.15 17.91
N SER A 129 -13.00 -8.98 17.39
CA SER A 129 -14.03 -8.13 18.02
C SER A 129 -15.44 -8.64 17.76
N GLU A 130 -15.69 -9.21 16.58
CA GLU A 130 -16.97 -9.86 16.26
C GLU A 130 -17.17 -11.14 17.08
N GLU A 131 -16.14 -11.99 17.17
CA GLU A 131 -16.18 -13.25 17.94
C GLU A 131 -16.46 -13.02 19.43
N ASN A 132 -15.76 -12.06 20.08
CA ASN A 132 -16.00 -11.71 21.48
C ASN A 132 -17.37 -11.06 21.75
N ASN A 133 -18.00 -10.44 20.75
CA ASN A 133 -19.32 -9.84 20.90
C ASN A 133 -20.44 -10.89 20.72
N SER A 134 -20.20 -11.94 19.93
CA SER A 134 -21.11 -13.10 19.80
C SER A 134 -21.10 -14.05 21.01
N ASP A 135 -20.02 -14.06 21.79
CA ASP A 135 -19.87 -14.96 22.96
C ASP A 135 -20.28 -14.30 24.29
N LYS A 136 -20.70 -13.03 24.27
CA LYS A 136 -21.26 -12.35 25.44
C LYS A 136 -22.65 -12.96 25.71
N PRO A 137 -22.92 -13.52 26.91
CA PRO A 137 -24.23 -14.08 27.20
C PRO A 137 -25.29 -13.01 26.98
N THR A 138 -26.23 -13.30 26.07
CA THR A 138 -27.44 -12.51 25.88
C THR A 138 -28.10 -12.37 27.24
N THR A 139 -27.93 -11.23 27.91
CA THR A 139 -28.60 -10.94 29.18
C THR A 139 -30.10 -10.93 28.90
N ILE A 140 -30.74 -12.02 29.27
CA ILE A 140 -32.17 -12.18 29.35
C ILE A 140 -32.67 -11.23 30.44
N SER A 141 -33.04 -10.01 30.06
CA SER A 141 -33.89 -9.09 30.83
C SER A 141 -34.46 -8.10 29.82
N GLU A 142 -35.74 -7.85 29.64
CA GLU A 142 -36.96 -8.09 30.39
C GLU A 142 -38.08 -7.95 29.35
N LYS A 143 -38.89 -8.99 29.14
CA LYS A 143 -40.29 -8.77 28.70
C LYS A 143 -41.17 -9.93 29.15
N LYS A 144 -41.26 -10.06 30.47
CA LYS A 144 -42.34 -10.80 31.13
C LYS A 144 -42.87 -9.97 32.30
N LYS A 145 -43.57 -8.87 32.00
CA LYS A 145 -44.69 -8.39 32.82
C LYS A 145 -45.46 -7.27 32.11
N ASN A 146 -46.77 -7.48 32.09
CA ASN A 146 -47.88 -6.57 31.76
C ASN A 146 -48.19 -6.41 30.28
#